data_AF-A0A414EMN4-F1
#
_entry.id   AF-A0A414EMN4-F1
#
_cell.length_a   1.000
_cell.length_b   1.000
_cell.length_c   1.000
_cell.angle_alpha   90.00
_cell.angle_beta   90.00
_cell.angle_gamma   90.00
#
_symmetry.space_group_name_H-M   'P 1'
#
loop_
_entity.id
_entity.type
_entity.pdbx_description
1 polymer ?
#
loop_
_entity_poly.entity_id
_entity_poly.type
_entity_poly.pdbx_seq_one_letter_code
_entity_poly.pdbx_strand_id
1 'polypeptide(L)'
;MAKFVTIGERLSTTAPAVNKAFTERDAEPILKRAKQQLDAGATYLDVNIGPAENDGPELMKWAVELLQSNFDNVPLALDTSNVAAIEAGISVYNRSKGKPIVNSADAAGRIGYVDVAAANDAIVIALCNGEGIAKDNDERMMYMQTLMERGMEQGMDVENDMWFDPLFLVIKGMQDKQMEVLEFIKMISDMGMKSTGGLSNNSNGMPKHIRPIMDSAMVAMAMMQGLTSAIVNPNDLRLMETIKSCDIIKNNYLYADSYLEI
;
A
#
# COMPACT_ATOMS: atom_id res chain seq x y z
N MET A 1 -0.64 17.93 -10.49
CA MET A 1 -1.68 16.90 -10.69
C MET A 1 -0.97 15.56 -10.65
N ALA A 2 -1.39 14.65 -9.77
CA ALA A 2 -0.71 13.37 -9.57
C ALA A 2 -1.73 12.24 -9.72
N LYS A 3 -1.40 11.25 -10.55
CA LYS A 3 -2.18 10.01 -10.75
C LYS A 3 -2.36 9.30 -9.40
N PHE A 4 -3.54 8.71 -9.17
CA PHE A 4 -3.75 7.83 -8.03
C PHE A 4 -2.87 6.56 -8.13
N VAL A 5 -2.11 6.26 -7.08
CA VAL A 5 -1.18 5.12 -7.09
C VAL A 5 -1.86 3.86 -6.56
N THR A 6 -2.04 2.87 -7.42
CA THR A 6 -2.52 1.54 -7.01
C THR A 6 -1.35 0.61 -6.67
N ILE A 7 -1.40 0.00 -5.49
CA ILE A 7 -0.43 -0.99 -5.01
C ILE A 7 -1.13 -2.36 -5.02
N GLY A 8 -0.66 -3.30 -5.84
CA GLY A 8 -1.29 -4.60 -6.02
C GLY A 8 -1.01 -5.59 -4.88
N GLU A 9 -2.04 -5.99 -4.14
CA GLU A 9 -1.96 -6.78 -2.89
C GLU A 9 -1.80 -8.31 -3.06
N ARG A 10 -1.74 -8.82 -4.29
CA ARG A 10 -1.99 -10.25 -4.55
C ARG A 10 -0.76 -11.13 -4.34
N LEU A 11 0.44 -10.58 -4.16
CA LEU A 11 1.65 -11.34 -3.84
C LEU A 11 1.83 -11.46 -2.33
N SER A 12 0.88 -12.11 -1.67
CA SER A 12 0.87 -12.29 -0.21
C SER A 12 0.88 -13.75 0.21
N THR A 13 1.72 -14.08 1.19
CA THR A 13 1.76 -15.41 1.85
C THR A 13 0.46 -15.80 2.56
N THR A 14 -0.49 -14.88 2.71
CA THR A 14 -1.86 -15.21 3.14
C THR A 14 -2.61 -16.07 2.11
N ALA A 15 -2.23 -15.97 0.83
CA ALA A 15 -2.74 -16.83 -0.23
C ALA A 15 -1.93 -18.13 -0.29
N PRO A 16 -2.54 -19.33 -0.06
CA PRO A 16 -1.78 -20.58 0.03
C PRO A 16 -0.91 -20.90 -1.19
N ALA A 17 -1.36 -20.53 -2.38
CA ALA A 17 -0.58 -20.73 -3.61
C ALA A 17 0.66 -19.83 -3.70
N VAL A 18 0.58 -18.60 -3.19
CA VAL A 18 1.73 -17.67 -3.14
C VAL A 18 2.69 -18.09 -2.04
N ASN A 19 2.15 -18.48 -0.87
CA ASN A 19 2.92 -19.00 0.24
C ASN A 19 3.80 -20.18 -0.21
N LYS A 20 3.17 -21.20 -0.81
CA LYS A 20 3.88 -22.35 -1.36
C LYS A 20 4.96 -21.94 -2.37
N ALA A 21 4.64 -21.03 -3.28
CA ALA A 21 5.58 -20.56 -4.29
C ALA A 21 6.80 -19.84 -3.69
N PHE A 22 6.60 -18.98 -2.68
CA PHE A 22 7.71 -18.35 -1.97
C PHE A 22 8.57 -19.35 -1.18
N THR A 23 7.93 -20.29 -0.48
CA THR A 23 8.62 -21.35 0.27
C THR A 23 9.46 -22.24 -0.65
N GLU A 24 8.94 -22.60 -1.82
CA GLU A 24 9.62 -23.49 -2.78
C GLU A 24 10.51 -22.73 -3.79
N ARG A 25 10.58 -21.40 -3.71
CA ARG A 25 11.22 -20.52 -4.73
C ARG A 25 10.73 -20.83 -6.15
N ASP A 26 9.45 -21.17 -6.27
CA ASP A 26 8.77 -21.39 -7.55
C ASP A 26 8.40 -20.04 -8.17
N ALA A 27 9.13 -19.66 -9.21
CA ALA A 27 8.97 -18.37 -9.88
C ALA A 27 7.65 -18.26 -10.66
N GLU A 28 7.14 -19.36 -11.23
CA GLU A 28 6.06 -19.30 -12.20
C GLU A 28 4.74 -18.75 -11.60
N PRO A 29 4.26 -19.21 -10.43
CA PRO A 29 3.07 -18.65 -9.80
C PRO A 29 3.20 -17.19 -9.40
N ILE A 30 4.41 -16.76 -9.01
CA ILE A 30 4.72 -15.38 -8.61
C ILE A 30 4.67 -14.48 -9.84
N LEU A 31 5.41 -14.82 -10.91
CA LEU A 31 5.44 -14.07 -12.16
C LEU A 31 4.06 -14.00 -12.81
N LYS A 32 3.30 -15.10 -12.83
CA LYS A 32 1.94 -15.12 -13.36
C LYS A 32 1.04 -14.13 -12.62
N ARG A 33 1.11 -14.10 -11.29
CA ARG A 33 0.28 -13.21 -10.47
C ARG A 33 0.73 -11.76 -10.55
N ALA A 34 2.03 -11.50 -10.60
CA ALA A 34 2.59 -10.17 -10.84
C ALA A 34 2.09 -9.61 -12.19
N LYS A 35 2.22 -10.40 -13.27
CA LYS A 35 1.72 -10.02 -14.60
C LYS A 35 0.24 -9.68 -14.59
N GLN A 36 -0.60 -10.52 -13.95
CA GLN A 36 -2.03 -10.25 -13.84
C GLN A 36 -2.34 -8.91 -13.18
N GLN A 37 -1.59 -8.54 -12.14
CA GLN A 37 -1.79 -7.27 -11.45
C GLN A 37 -1.35 -6.07 -12.29
N LEU A 38 -0.22 -6.19 -12.97
CA LEU A 38 0.31 -5.14 -13.85
C LEU A 38 -0.55 -4.93 -15.09
N ASP A 39 -1.00 -6.01 -15.73
CA ASP A 39 -1.94 -5.95 -16.86
C ASP A 39 -3.28 -5.31 -16.46
N ALA A 40 -3.65 -5.40 -15.17
CA ALA A 40 -4.84 -4.77 -14.62
C ALA A 40 -4.63 -3.32 -14.15
N GLY A 41 -3.41 -2.78 -14.26
CA GLY A 41 -3.09 -1.37 -14.02
C GLY A 41 -2.44 -1.06 -12.67
N ALA A 42 -1.94 -2.05 -11.93
CA ALA A 42 -1.16 -1.80 -10.71
C ALA A 42 0.11 -0.97 -11.02
N THR A 43 0.39 0.03 -10.17
CA THR A 43 1.57 0.89 -10.29
C THR A 43 2.74 0.31 -9.50
N TYR A 44 2.46 -0.17 -8.29
CA TYR A 44 3.38 -0.92 -7.44
C TYR A 44 2.85 -2.34 -7.23
N LEU A 45 3.72 -3.27 -6.87
CA LEU A 45 3.33 -4.58 -6.35
C LEU A 45 3.70 -4.67 -4.86
N ASP A 46 2.72 -5.00 -4.02
CA ASP A 46 2.97 -5.35 -2.62
C ASP A 46 3.49 -6.79 -2.54
N VAL A 47 4.64 -6.97 -1.92
CA VAL A 47 5.36 -8.24 -1.80
C VAL A 47 5.38 -8.65 -0.34
N ASN A 48 4.30 -9.30 0.08
CA ASN A 48 4.15 -9.80 1.44
C ASN A 48 4.71 -11.21 1.57
N ILE A 49 5.88 -11.32 2.21
CA ILE A 49 6.57 -12.60 2.47
C ILE A 49 6.25 -13.20 3.85
N GLY A 50 5.29 -12.62 4.57
CA GLY A 50 4.97 -12.97 5.95
C GLY A 50 6.10 -12.62 6.93
N PRO A 51 6.13 -13.23 8.13
CA PRO A 51 7.17 -12.94 9.13
C PRO A 51 8.59 -13.37 8.68
N ALA A 52 8.69 -14.39 7.83
CA ALA A 52 9.93 -14.89 7.23
C ALA A 52 11.14 -14.94 8.20
N GLU A 53 10.95 -15.58 9.36
CA GLU A 53 11.90 -15.52 10.49
C GLU A 53 13.27 -16.17 10.21
N ASN A 54 13.33 -17.14 9.29
CA ASN A 54 14.55 -17.92 9.04
C ASN A 54 15.33 -17.44 7.81
N ASP A 55 14.66 -17.35 6.65
CA ASP A 55 15.29 -17.07 5.35
C ASP A 55 14.82 -15.75 4.72
N GLY A 56 14.21 -14.86 5.51
CA GLY A 56 13.64 -13.59 5.05
C GLY A 56 14.56 -12.73 4.17
N PRO A 57 15.81 -12.46 4.56
CA PRO A 57 16.77 -11.71 3.73
C PRO A 57 16.96 -12.28 2.33
N GLU A 58 17.17 -13.59 2.23
CA GLU A 58 17.39 -14.25 0.94
C GLU A 58 16.10 -14.38 0.13
N LEU A 59 14.96 -14.59 0.81
CA LEU A 59 13.64 -14.61 0.18
C LEU A 59 13.27 -13.25 -0.42
N MET A 60 13.46 -12.15 0.32
CA MET A 60 13.11 -10.82 -0.16
C MET A 60 14.01 -10.39 -1.32
N LYS A 61 15.33 -10.65 -1.25
CA LYS A 61 16.25 -10.41 -2.38
C LYS A 61 15.78 -11.14 -3.64
N TRP A 62 15.52 -12.44 -3.51
CA TRP A 62 15.02 -13.25 -4.62
C TRP A 62 13.73 -12.70 -5.21
N ALA A 63 12.77 -12.29 -4.36
CA ALA A 63 11.49 -11.73 -4.82
C ALA A 63 11.68 -10.39 -5.56
N VAL A 64 12.53 -9.49 -5.04
CA VAL A 64 12.84 -8.20 -5.67
C VAL A 64 13.50 -8.41 -7.03
N GLU A 65 14.56 -9.22 -7.10
CA GLU A 65 15.28 -9.50 -8.35
C GLU A 65 14.37 -10.19 -9.37
N LEU A 66 13.57 -11.17 -8.95
CA LEU A 66 12.64 -11.88 -9.82
C LEU A 66 11.63 -10.92 -10.46
N LEU A 67 10.99 -10.07 -9.66
CA LEU A 67 9.95 -9.17 -10.14
C LEU A 67 10.54 -8.05 -11.02
N GLN A 68 11.63 -7.41 -10.59
CA GLN A 68 12.20 -6.30 -11.34
C GLN A 68 12.85 -6.72 -12.66
N SER A 69 13.50 -7.89 -12.70
CA SER A 69 14.09 -8.41 -13.94
C SER A 69 13.06 -8.84 -14.99
N ASN A 70 11.83 -9.18 -14.57
CA ASN A 70 10.78 -9.66 -15.47
C ASN A 70 9.75 -8.58 -15.85
N PHE A 71 9.70 -7.46 -15.12
CA PHE A 71 8.65 -6.44 -15.29
C PHE A 71 9.21 -5.00 -15.30
N ASP A 72 10.24 -4.75 -16.12
CA ASP A 72 10.81 -3.41 -16.37
C ASP A 72 11.08 -2.59 -15.09
N ASN A 73 11.75 -3.20 -14.11
CA ASN A 73 12.03 -2.60 -12.80
C ASN A 73 10.76 -2.08 -12.09
N VAL A 74 9.64 -2.81 -12.20
CA VAL A 74 8.39 -2.53 -11.48
C VAL A 74 8.70 -2.14 -10.03
N PRO A 75 8.13 -1.04 -9.52
CA PRO A 75 8.42 -0.64 -8.16
C PRO A 75 7.60 -1.47 -7.16
N LEU A 76 8.16 -1.73 -5.98
CA LEU A 76 7.62 -2.70 -5.01
C LEU A 76 7.40 -2.08 -3.63
N ALA A 77 6.35 -2.53 -2.96
CA ALA A 77 6.21 -2.40 -1.52
C ALA A 77 6.68 -3.69 -0.84
N LEU A 78 7.70 -3.56 0.02
CA LEU A 78 8.30 -4.66 0.75
C LEU A 78 7.55 -4.82 2.07
N ASP A 79 6.70 -5.85 2.14
CA ASP A 79 5.77 -6.08 3.25
C ASP A 79 6.22 -7.28 4.10
N THR A 80 6.75 -6.98 5.28
CA THR A 80 7.13 -7.97 6.28
C THR A 80 7.43 -7.31 7.61
N SER A 81 7.31 -8.07 8.71
CA SER A 81 7.79 -7.69 10.03
C SER A 81 9.28 -7.97 10.27
N ASN A 82 10.02 -8.39 9.23
CA ASN A 82 11.45 -8.67 9.30
C ASN A 82 12.27 -7.53 8.68
N VAL A 83 12.84 -6.67 9.53
CA VAL A 83 13.67 -5.52 9.11
C VAL A 83 14.85 -5.96 8.24
N ALA A 84 15.54 -7.04 8.61
CA ALA A 84 16.69 -7.53 7.84
C ALA A 84 16.27 -7.99 6.43
N ALA A 85 15.04 -8.48 6.27
CA ALA A 85 14.50 -8.82 4.96
C ALA A 85 14.23 -7.59 4.09
N ILE A 86 13.69 -6.52 4.68
CA ILE A 86 13.47 -5.25 3.98
C ILE A 86 14.80 -4.66 3.50
N GLU A 87 15.79 -4.53 4.39
CA GLU A 87 17.11 -4.00 4.04
C GLU A 87 17.80 -4.84 2.95
N ALA A 88 17.71 -6.17 3.06
CA ALA A 88 18.22 -7.10 2.06
C ALA A 88 17.55 -6.90 0.70
N GLY A 89 16.22 -6.78 0.66
CA GLY A 89 15.47 -6.47 -0.56
C GLY A 89 15.88 -5.14 -1.19
N ILE A 90 16.02 -4.09 -0.37
CA ILE A 90 16.45 -2.77 -0.85
C ILE A 90 17.88 -2.79 -1.42
N SER A 91 18.78 -3.61 -0.86
CA SER A 91 20.17 -3.69 -1.31
C SER A 91 20.34 -4.12 -2.78
N VAL A 92 19.37 -4.86 -3.32
CA VAL A 92 19.35 -5.33 -4.72
C VAL A 92 18.33 -4.58 -5.59
N TYR A 93 17.64 -3.58 -5.02
CA TYR A 93 16.52 -2.90 -5.64
C TYR A 93 16.96 -1.86 -6.68
N ASN A 94 16.43 -1.95 -7.90
CA ASN A 94 16.57 -0.97 -8.96
C ASN A 94 15.51 0.13 -8.84
N ARG A 95 15.96 1.38 -8.65
CA ARG A 95 15.10 2.55 -8.38
C ARG A 95 14.62 3.30 -9.63
N SER A 96 14.94 2.81 -10.83
CA SER A 96 14.69 3.53 -12.09
C SER A 96 13.21 3.85 -12.39
N LYS A 97 12.26 3.18 -11.73
CA LYS A 97 10.82 3.42 -11.88
C LYS A 97 10.12 3.89 -10.60
N GLY A 98 10.84 4.01 -9.49
CA GLY A 98 10.27 4.41 -8.20
C GLY A 98 11.11 3.95 -7.02
N LYS A 99 10.98 4.64 -5.87
CA LYS A 99 11.60 4.22 -4.60
C LYS A 99 10.93 2.93 -4.10
N PRO A 100 11.65 2.05 -3.38
CA PRO A 100 10.99 0.97 -2.63
C PRO A 100 10.07 1.58 -1.57
N ILE A 101 8.98 0.88 -1.24
CA ILE A 101 8.12 1.21 -0.11
C ILE A 101 8.40 0.23 1.03
N VAL A 102 8.63 0.74 2.24
CA VAL A 102 8.68 -0.02 3.49
C VAL A 102 7.26 -0.11 4.05
N ASN A 103 6.69 -1.33 4.07
CA ASN A 103 5.33 -1.61 4.53
C ASN A 103 5.40 -2.49 5.81
N SER A 104 5.20 -1.97 7.02
CA SER A 104 4.89 -0.58 7.42
C SER A 104 5.51 -0.23 8.78
N ALA A 105 5.57 1.06 9.10
CA ALA A 105 5.81 1.56 10.45
C ALA A 105 4.50 1.77 11.22
N ASP A 106 4.55 1.73 12.56
CA ASP A 106 3.45 2.12 13.46
C ASP A 106 4.01 2.72 14.77
N ALA A 107 3.13 3.34 15.56
CA ALA A 107 3.48 3.90 16.86
C ALA A 107 3.44 2.86 18.01
N ALA A 108 3.26 1.57 17.71
CA ALA A 108 3.01 0.49 18.66
C ALA A 108 4.20 -0.48 18.85
N GLY A 109 5.33 -0.19 18.23
CA GLY A 109 6.53 -1.02 18.32
C GLY A 109 7.31 -1.15 17.01
N ARG A 110 6.77 -0.67 15.88
CA ARG A 110 7.45 -0.66 14.58
C ARG A 110 7.90 0.73 14.13
N ILE A 111 8.08 1.67 15.06
CA ILE A 111 8.53 3.03 14.74
C ILE A 111 9.91 3.03 14.05
N GLY A 112 10.78 2.07 14.37
CA GLY A 112 12.10 1.91 13.73
C GLY A 112 12.05 1.63 12.22
N TYR A 113 10.88 1.30 11.66
CA TYR A 113 10.73 1.15 10.21
C TYR A 113 10.79 2.50 9.49
N VAL A 114 10.49 3.60 10.18
CA VAL A 114 10.78 4.96 9.70
C VAL A 114 12.29 5.14 9.52
N ASP A 115 13.09 4.68 10.50
CA ASP A 115 14.55 4.78 10.43
C ASP A 115 15.11 3.93 9.29
N VAL A 116 14.58 2.71 9.12
CA VAL A 116 14.94 1.82 8.00
C VAL A 116 14.65 2.50 6.67
N ALA A 117 13.46 3.11 6.53
CA ALA A 117 13.11 3.80 5.30
C ALA A 117 14.00 5.02 5.03
N ALA A 118 14.24 5.85 6.05
CA ALA A 118 15.09 7.03 5.95
C ALA A 118 16.54 6.67 5.57
N ALA A 119 17.13 5.69 6.24
CA ALA A 119 18.50 5.23 5.97
C ALA A 119 18.67 4.66 4.55
N ASN A 120 17.56 4.25 3.93
CA ASN A 120 17.54 3.59 2.63
C ASN A 120 16.90 4.45 1.53
N ASP A 121 16.65 5.76 1.74
CA ASP A 121 15.95 6.62 0.77
C ASP A 121 14.67 5.94 0.23
N ALA A 122 13.87 5.36 1.12
CA ALA A 122 12.66 4.64 0.78
C ALA A 122 11.42 5.42 1.24
N ILE A 123 10.29 5.15 0.60
CA ILE A 123 8.98 5.58 1.09
C ILE A 123 8.62 4.70 2.28
N VAL A 124 7.96 5.23 3.31
CA VAL A 124 7.38 4.46 4.41
C VAL A 124 5.87 4.60 4.42
N ILE A 125 5.16 3.47 4.55
CA ILE A 125 3.76 3.48 4.96
C ILE A 125 3.74 3.66 6.48
N ALA A 126 3.22 4.79 6.94
CA ALA A 126 3.18 5.19 8.34
C ALA A 126 1.76 4.99 8.88
N LEU A 127 1.52 3.85 9.54
CA LEU A 127 0.21 3.51 10.08
C LEU A 127 -0.12 4.38 11.29
N CYS A 128 -1.14 5.22 11.16
CA CYS A 128 -1.61 6.15 12.20
C CYS A 128 -2.41 5.43 13.29
N ASN A 129 -1.79 4.42 13.90
CA ASN A 129 -2.39 3.51 14.85
C ASN A 129 -1.38 3.05 15.92
N GLY A 130 -1.90 2.72 17.11
CA GLY A 130 -1.16 2.18 18.24
C GLY A 130 -1.44 0.69 18.46
N GLU A 131 -1.41 0.25 19.73
CA GLU A 131 -1.86 -1.08 20.12
C GLU A 131 -3.39 -1.17 20.01
N GLY A 132 -3.90 -1.71 18.91
CA GLY A 132 -5.33 -1.79 18.62
C GLY A 132 -5.86 -0.57 17.87
N ILE A 133 -7.16 -0.55 17.56
CA ILE A 133 -7.76 0.47 16.69
C ILE A 133 -7.90 1.80 17.43
N ALA A 134 -7.41 2.88 16.83
CA ALA A 134 -7.60 4.24 17.33
C ALA A 134 -9.09 4.55 17.60
N LYS A 135 -9.37 5.14 18.76
CA LYS A 135 -10.71 5.44 19.27
C LYS A 135 -11.42 6.51 18.42
N ASP A 136 -10.67 7.49 17.91
CA ASP A 136 -11.13 8.65 17.15
C ASP A 136 -9.99 9.26 16.32
N ASN A 137 -10.30 10.33 15.58
CA ASN A 137 -9.33 11.02 14.72
C ASN A 137 -8.29 11.85 15.49
N ASP A 138 -8.57 12.25 16.73
CA ASP A 138 -7.59 12.91 17.59
C ASP A 138 -6.46 11.93 17.95
N GLU A 139 -6.82 10.68 18.26
CA GLU A 139 -5.83 9.62 18.51
C GLU A 139 -5.07 9.23 17.24
N ARG A 140 -5.73 9.14 16.08
CA ARG A 140 -5.03 8.94 14.79
C ARG A 140 -4.02 10.07 14.53
N MET A 141 -4.39 11.32 14.80
CA MET A 141 -3.52 12.48 14.63
C MET A 141 -2.30 12.42 15.55
N MET A 142 -2.47 11.98 16.81
CA MET A 142 -1.36 11.78 17.74
C MET A 142 -0.35 10.77 17.20
N TYR A 143 -0.80 9.64 16.66
CA TYR A 143 0.09 8.65 16.05
C TYR A 143 0.75 9.17 14.78
N MET A 144 0.01 9.89 13.94
CA MET A 144 0.55 10.54 12.76
C MET A 144 1.69 11.51 13.12
N GLN A 145 1.48 12.38 14.12
CA GLN A 145 2.49 13.32 14.61
C GLN A 145 3.73 12.59 15.13
N THR A 146 3.53 11.54 15.93
CA THR A 146 4.64 10.72 16.45
C THR A 146 5.50 10.14 15.32
N LEU A 147 4.88 9.59 14.28
CA LEU A 147 5.59 9.01 13.13
C LEU A 147 6.26 10.09 12.29
N MET A 148 5.55 11.20 12.04
CA MET A 148 6.05 12.34 11.27
C MET A 148 7.26 12.98 11.94
N GLU A 149 7.21 13.24 13.24
CA GLU A 149 8.33 13.76 14.03
C GLU A 149 9.55 12.84 13.90
N ARG A 150 9.35 11.52 13.99
CA ARG A 150 10.44 10.57 13.79
C ARG A 150 11.05 10.68 12.38
N GLY A 151 10.22 10.78 11.34
CA GLY A 151 10.71 10.96 9.97
C GLY A 151 11.50 12.26 9.80
N MET A 152 11.04 13.35 10.40
CA MET A 152 11.74 14.63 10.41
C MET A 152 13.10 14.56 11.11
N GLU A 153 13.19 13.86 12.25
CA GLU A 153 14.46 13.63 12.97
C GLU A 153 15.48 12.87 12.12
N GLN A 154 15.00 11.95 11.27
CA GLN A 154 15.83 11.20 10.33
C GLN A 154 16.11 11.95 9.01
N GLY A 155 15.57 13.16 8.85
CA GLY A 155 15.78 13.99 7.66
C GLY A 155 15.00 13.54 6.42
N MET A 156 13.89 12.81 6.59
CA MET A 156 13.03 12.40 5.48
C MET A 156 12.31 13.60 4.84
N ASP A 157 12.09 13.53 3.53
CA ASP A 157 11.12 14.39 2.84
C ASP A 157 9.71 13.89 3.19
N VAL A 158 9.17 14.37 4.31
CA VAL A 158 7.87 13.92 4.85
C VAL A 158 6.75 13.99 3.81
N GLU A 159 6.69 15.08 3.03
CA GLU A 159 5.64 15.28 2.02
C GLU A 159 5.66 14.20 0.94
N ASN A 160 6.84 13.70 0.58
CA ASN A 160 6.99 12.76 -0.53
C ASN A 160 7.17 11.31 -0.13
N ASP A 161 7.87 11.07 0.99
CA ASP A 161 8.36 9.76 1.41
C ASP A 161 7.61 9.18 2.62
N MET A 162 6.74 9.95 3.30
CA MET A 162 5.86 9.40 4.34
C MET A 162 4.41 9.33 3.86
N TRP A 163 3.91 8.11 3.66
CA TRP A 163 2.53 7.88 3.23
C TRP A 163 1.71 7.41 4.42
N PHE A 164 0.86 8.29 4.94
CA PHE A 164 0.12 8.04 6.17
C PHE A 164 -1.09 7.12 5.93
N ASP A 165 -1.20 6.05 6.71
CA ASP A 165 -2.31 5.10 6.62
C ASP A 165 -3.31 5.34 7.78
N PRO A 166 -4.56 5.75 7.49
CA PRO A 166 -5.59 6.03 8.51
C PRO A 166 -6.13 4.75 9.19
N LEU A 167 -5.67 3.58 8.72
CA LEU A 167 -6.19 2.24 8.96
C LEU A 167 -7.64 2.10 8.45
N PHE A 168 -7.81 1.60 7.22
CA PHE A 168 -9.12 1.20 6.72
C PHE A 168 -9.72 0.09 7.63
N LEU A 169 -10.89 0.38 8.21
CA LEU A 169 -11.55 -0.50 9.17
C LEU A 169 -12.62 -1.36 8.52
N VAL A 170 -12.74 -2.61 8.97
CA VAL A 170 -13.80 -3.52 8.52
C VAL A 170 -15.19 -2.95 8.81
N ILE A 171 -15.99 -2.74 7.76
CA ILE A 171 -17.33 -2.15 7.89
C ILE A 171 -18.23 -3.04 8.74
N LYS A 172 -18.07 -4.37 8.61
CA LYS A 172 -18.82 -5.34 9.42
C LYS A 172 -18.41 -5.22 10.89
N GLY A 173 -19.26 -4.54 11.67
CA GLY A 173 -19.05 -4.31 13.10
C GLY A 173 -18.39 -2.97 13.44
N MET A 174 -17.97 -2.18 12.45
CA MET A 174 -17.39 -0.82 12.64
C MET A 174 -17.90 0.16 11.59
N GLN A 175 -19.18 0.04 11.21
CA GLN A 175 -19.79 0.89 10.19
C GLN A 175 -19.85 2.36 10.62
N ASP A 176 -20.04 2.62 11.91
CA ASP A 176 -20.04 3.94 12.53
C ASP A 176 -18.71 4.67 12.41
N LYS A 177 -17.60 3.94 12.22
CA LYS A 177 -16.24 4.50 12.10
C LYS A 177 -15.82 4.91 10.70
N GLN A 178 -16.60 4.57 9.68
CA GLN A 178 -16.17 4.74 8.28
C GLN A 178 -16.07 6.22 7.86
N MET A 179 -16.98 7.06 8.36
CA MET A 179 -16.92 8.49 8.09
C MET A 179 -15.74 9.16 8.81
N GLU A 180 -15.36 8.67 9.99
CA GLU A 180 -14.16 9.16 10.70
C GLU A 180 -12.90 8.88 9.88
N VAL A 181 -12.76 7.69 9.28
CA VAL A 181 -11.62 7.35 8.41
C VAL A 181 -11.54 8.29 7.20
N LEU A 182 -12.67 8.55 6.54
CA LEU A 182 -12.74 9.48 5.41
C LEU A 182 -12.40 10.92 5.81
N GLU A 183 -12.87 11.37 6.97
CA GLU A 183 -12.52 12.67 7.53
C GLU A 183 -11.02 12.76 7.82
N PHE A 184 -10.40 11.72 8.36
CA PHE A 184 -8.97 11.71 8.64
C PHE A 184 -8.12 11.75 7.35
N ILE A 185 -8.54 11.05 6.29
CA ILE A 185 -7.93 11.18 4.95
C ILE A 185 -7.95 12.64 4.48
N LYS A 186 -9.08 13.33 4.69
CA LYS A 186 -9.20 14.76 4.38
C LYS A 186 -8.23 15.61 5.21
N MET A 187 -8.12 15.35 6.51
CA MET A 187 -7.18 16.06 7.38
C MET A 187 -5.74 15.90 6.89
N ILE A 188 -5.32 14.68 6.51
CA ILE A 188 -4.00 14.41 5.92
C ILE A 188 -3.80 15.23 4.64
N SER A 189 -4.80 15.21 3.75
CA SER A 189 -4.75 15.97 2.49
C SER A 189 -4.70 17.48 2.68
N ASP A 190 -5.44 18.03 3.66
CA ASP A 190 -5.46 19.47 3.95
C ASP A 190 -4.11 19.96 4.52
N MET A 191 -3.31 19.05 5.11
CA MET A 191 -1.92 19.31 5.51
C MET A 191 -0.92 19.19 4.35
N GLY A 192 -1.37 18.85 3.14
CA GLY A 192 -0.49 18.65 1.97
C GLY A 192 0.26 17.32 1.97
N MET A 193 -0.10 16.39 2.86
CA MET A 193 0.58 15.10 3.02
C MET A 193 -0.08 13.99 2.18
N LYS A 194 0.68 12.94 1.90
CA LYS A 194 0.20 11.76 1.17
C LYS A 194 -0.45 10.76 2.12
N SER A 195 -1.54 10.13 1.67
CA SER A 195 -2.21 9.06 2.39
C SER A 195 -2.37 7.80 1.55
N THR A 196 -2.29 6.66 2.21
CA THR A 196 -2.44 5.31 1.62
C THR A 196 -3.24 4.40 2.53
N GLY A 197 -3.42 3.14 2.14
CA GLY A 197 -3.79 2.08 3.08
C GLY A 197 -4.37 0.85 2.42
N GLY A 198 -4.53 -0.20 3.23
CA GLY A 198 -5.19 -1.46 2.83
C GLY A 198 -6.69 -1.29 2.61
N LEU A 199 -7.10 -0.79 1.44
CA LEU A 199 -8.51 -0.52 1.14
C LEU A 199 -9.37 -1.77 1.32
N SER A 200 -8.89 -2.93 0.86
CA SER A 200 -9.61 -4.21 0.88
C SER A 200 -10.02 -4.66 2.29
N ASN A 201 -9.42 -4.08 3.35
CA ASN A 201 -9.81 -4.29 4.74
C ASN A 201 -11.25 -3.88 5.02
N ASN A 202 -11.75 -2.82 4.37
CA ASN A 202 -13.10 -2.31 4.61
C ASN A 202 -14.18 -3.41 4.38
N SER A 203 -13.94 -4.29 3.41
CA SER A 203 -14.89 -5.29 2.95
C SER A 203 -14.61 -6.70 3.49
N ASN A 204 -13.68 -6.84 4.44
CA ASN A 204 -13.35 -8.12 5.06
C ASN A 204 -14.60 -8.78 5.70
N GLY A 205 -14.75 -10.08 5.46
CA GLY A 205 -15.88 -10.86 5.95
C GLY A 205 -17.21 -10.66 5.21
N MET A 206 -17.25 -9.85 4.15
CA MET A 206 -18.41 -9.72 3.27
C MET A 206 -18.46 -10.84 2.22
N PRO A 207 -19.65 -11.15 1.66
CA PRO A 207 -19.77 -12.03 0.50
C PRO A 207 -18.92 -11.54 -0.69
N LYS A 208 -18.28 -12.48 -1.40
CA LYS A 208 -17.36 -12.17 -2.51
C LYS A 208 -17.96 -11.26 -3.60
N HIS A 209 -19.26 -11.36 -3.86
CA HIS A 209 -19.95 -10.54 -4.87
C HIS A 209 -20.25 -9.11 -4.39
N ILE A 210 -20.18 -8.84 -3.09
CA ILE A 210 -20.42 -7.52 -2.49
C ILE A 210 -19.13 -6.71 -2.38
N ARG A 211 -17.99 -7.37 -2.12
CA ARG A 211 -16.69 -6.69 -1.93
C ARG A 211 -16.34 -5.71 -3.07
N PRO A 212 -16.44 -6.08 -4.35
CA PRO A 212 -16.16 -5.14 -5.45
C PRO A 212 -17.00 -3.86 -5.41
N ILE A 213 -18.25 -3.96 -4.96
CA ILE A 213 -19.17 -2.81 -4.85
C ILE A 213 -18.70 -1.88 -3.72
N MET A 214 -18.42 -2.48 -2.55
CA MET A 214 -18.06 -1.74 -1.35
C MET A 214 -16.68 -1.09 -1.47
N ASP A 215 -15.70 -1.83 -1.99
CA ASP A 215 -14.34 -1.32 -2.21
C ASP A 215 -14.35 -0.16 -3.22
N SER A 216 -15.15 -0.27 -4.29
CA SER A 216 -15.30 0.80 -5.29
C SER A 216 -15.98 2.04 -4.73
N ALA A 217 -17.05 1.88 -3.94
CA ALA A 217 -17.71 3.01 -3.29
C ALA A 217 -16.77 3.71 -2.31
N MET A 218 -16.04 2.93 -1.49
CA MET A 218 -15.10 3.45 -0.52
C MET A 218 -13.94 4.20 -1.19
N VAL A 219 -13.32 3.63 -2.24
CA VAL A 219 -12.19 4.30 -2.91
C VAL A 219 -12.61 5.61 -3.56
N ALA A 220 -13.80 5.67 -4.16
CA ALA A 220 -14.30 6.91 -4.77
C ALA A 220 -14.48 8.01 -3.70
N MET A 221 -15.05 7.66 -2.54
CA MET A 221 -15.20 8.59 -1.42
C MET A 221 -13.83 9.01 -0.86
N ALA A 222 -12.90 8.08 -0.70
CA ALA A 222 -11.57 8.35 -0.19
C ALA A 222 -10.74 9.24 -1.14
N MET A 223 -10.79 8.97 -2.45
CA MET A 223 -10.17 9.81 -3.48
C MET A 223 -10.78 11.22 -3.49
N MET A 224 -12.08 11.37 -3.25
CA MET A 224 -12.70 12.68 -3.09
C MET A 224 -12.13 13.44 -1.88
N GLN A 225 -11.82 12.73 -0.78
CA GLN A 225 -11.19 13.31 0.40
C GLN A 225 -9.68 13.56 0.26
N GLY A 226 -9.06 13.11 -0.83
CA GLY A 226 -7.64 13.36 -1.10
C GLY A 226 -6.72 12.17 -0.86
N LEU A 227 -7.27 10.95 -0.76
CA LEU A 227 -6.44 9.73 -0.77
C LEU A 227 -5.56 9.70 -2.03
N THR A 228 -4.26 9.46 -1.85
CA THR A 228 -3.27 9.50 -2.94
C THR A 228 -2.90 8.12 -3.49
N SER A 229 -3.03 7.08 -2.68
CA SER A 229 -2.75 5.70 -3.07
C SER A 229 -3.59 4.70 -2.28
N ALA A 230 -3.64 3.46 -2.73
CA ALA A 230 -4.23 2.36 -1.96
C ALA A 230 -3.61 1.01 -2.31
N ILE A 231 -3.50 0.15 -1.28
CA ILE A 231 -3.25 -1.28 -1.45
C ILE A 231 -4.60 -1.93 -1.76
N VAL A 232 -4.69 -2.51 -2.96
CA VAL A 232 -5.93 -2.98 -3.56
C VAL A 232 -5.73 -4.31 -4.29
N ASN A 233 -6.83 -5.01 -4.59
CA ASN A 233 -6.83 -6.04 -5.62
C ASN A 233 -7.06 -5.40 -7.00
N PRO A 234 -6.01 -5.19 -7.83
CA PRO A 234 -6.16 -4.58 -9.15
C PRO A 234 -6.93 -5.49 -10.12
N ASN A 235 -7.04 -6.79 -9.85
CA ASN A 235 -7.83 -7.69 -10.69
C ASN A 235 -9.35 -7.57 -10.46
N ASP A 236 -9.79 -6.70 -9.55
CA ASP A 236 -11.19 -6.28 -9.47
C ASP A 236 -11.46 -5.20 -10.51
N LEU A 237 -12.14 -5.59 -11.60
CA LEU A 237 -12.44 -4.70 -12.72
C LEU A 237 -13.25 -3.47 -12.27
N ARG A 238 -14.26 -3.65 -11.41
CA ARG A 238 -15.12 -2.55 -10.97
C ARG A 238 -14.34 -1.52 -10.15
N LEU A 239 -13.42 -2.01 -9.31
CA LEU A 239 -12.55 -1.15 -8.51
C LEU A 239 -11.64 -0.32 -9.42
N MET A 240 -10.96 -0.96 -10.37
CA MET A 240 -10.05 -0.26 -11.28
C MET A 240 -10.79 0.72 -12.21
N GLU A 241 -11.95 0.35 -12.74
CA GLU A 241 -12.81 1.26 -13.53
C GLU A 241 -13.21 2.49 -12.71
N THR A 242 -13.53 2.30 -11.43
CA THR A 242 -13.87 3.40 -10.51
C THR A 242 -12.68 4.32 -10.29
N ILE A 243 -11.50 3.78 -9.97
CA ILE A 243 -10.27 4.58 -9.75
C ILE A 243 -9.93 5.41 -10.99
N LYS A 244 -9.91 4.78 -12.18
CA LYS A 244 -9.63 5.48 -13.45
C LYS A 244 -10.65 6.58 -13.73
N SER A 245 -11.93 6.32 -13.46
CA SER A 245 -12.99 7.32 -13.63
C SER A 245 -12.87 8.48 -12.65
N CYS A 246 -12.51 8.21 -11.39
CA CYS A 246 -12.23 9.25 -10.40
C CYS A 246 -11.05 10.13 -10.81
N ASP A 247 -9.99 9.56 -11.39
CA ASP A 247 -8.86 10.34 -11.90
C ASP A 247 -9.26 11.29 -13.04
N ILE A 248 -10.14 10.87 -13.94
CA ILE A 248 -10.72 11.75 -14.98
C ILE A 248 -11.52 12.90 -14.35
N ILE A 249 -12.41 12.59 -13.40
CA ILE A 249 -13.24 13.59 -12.72
C ILE A 249 -12.38 14.60 -11.94
N LYS A 250 -11.31 14.14 -11.30
CA LYS A 250 -10.33 14.97 -10.58
C LYS A 250 -9.40 15.75 -11.52
N ASN A 251 -9.57 15.62 -12.83
CA ASN A 251 -8.72 16.24 -13.86
C ASN A 251 -7.24 15.81 -13.75
N ASN A 252 -6.97 14.62 -13.20
CA ASN A 252 -5.62 14.03 -13.16
C ASN A 252 -5.20 13.51 -14.54
N TYR A 253 -6.17 13.14 -15.37
CA TYR A 253 -6.00 12.79 -16.78
C TYR A 253 -6.99 13.55 -17.65
N LEU A 254 -6.58 13.83 -18.90
CA LEU A 254 -7.49 14.33 -19.92
C LEU A 254 -8.45 13.21 -20.34
N TYR A 255 -9.70 13.58 -20.55
CA TYR A 255 -10.73 12.66 -21.02
C TYR A 255 -10.44 12.17 -22.44
N ALA A 256 -10.63 10.87 -22.65
CA ALA A 256 -10.77 10.21 -23.94
C ALA A 256 -11.75 9.05 -23.78
N ASP A 257 -12.49 8.68 -24.84
CA ASP A 257 -13.44 7.56 -24.79
C ASP A 257 -12.78 6.23 -24.36
N SER A 258 -11.47 6.09 -24.60
CA SER A 258 -10.64 4.94 -24.23
C SER A 258 -9.94 5.08 -22.87
N TYR A 259 -10.37 6.00 -21.98
CA TYR A 259 -9.65 6.27 -20.72
C TYR A 259 -9.49 5.05 -19.79
N LEU A 260 -10.34 4.02 -19.95
CA LEU A 260 -10.25 2.77 -19.20
C LEU A 260 -9.10 1.87 -19.66
N GLU A 261 -8.51 2.12 -20.83
CA GLU A 261 -7.38 1.37 -21.39
C GLU A 261 -6.01 1.89 -20.90
N ILE A 262 -5.99 3.03 -20.17
CA ILE A 262 -4.79 3.67 -19.60
C ILE A 262 -4.22 2.87 -18.43
#